data_AF-A0A9X6RKL4-F1
#
_entry.id   AF-A0A9X6RKL4-F1
#
_cell.length_a   1.000
_cell.length_b   1.000
_cell.length_c   1.000
_cell.angle_alpha   90.00
_cell.angle_beta   90.00
_cell.angle_gamma   90.00
#
_symmetry.space_group_name_H-M   'P 1'
#
loop_
_entity.id
_entity.type
_entity.pdbx_description
1 polymer ?
#
loop_
_entity_poly.entity_id
_entity_poly.type
_entity_poly.pdbx_seq_one_letter_code
_entity_poly.pdbx_strand_id
1 'polypeptide(L)'
;MEIGERTMEVLRYYEKKGIMQLSACTVINWRPYSVSVDRKSATAADVQSSLPVACGSQCDTDSSSLCAQSCAACDGQTVAGADTPVSRRYNLGTTKGTMKFSYQTYSIPDRVTVVYEGKALYDSGCVGTSQSVPISFSGSTKEMRVDVEPNCQGTSGTKWYFTLPCPSPCDAVSTKGQGQVRLMGGIHEIQDGGKVYIDKEGKMPAVTAYYCDGAASVTPNVQWTLTIAAFSSSTVVFCEEKLLRGSGATWKIFPGATTAVQGGQAKLTWTVNQQAAGSVIFQILGTNPTQRDVKTLVTQLSMLWYAPLIAVHETGANGQFAKATGLPIISSDLKGTGIFQLTNPRATCEQTWSWTENVRGGLSLMQSQANLAWNWMNKPETPKLGQRLQAVAQMGKPVPVPPERVGQCVFADGTARTIEDDVAIKMFNGATQNYVGWDNTNREWKFVRLNDYKPGPFNYVERVCNAQI
;
A
#
# COMPACT_ATOMS: atom_id res chain seq x y z
N MET A 1 35.88 -18.95 -26.52
CA MET A 1 34.57 -19.48 -26.93
C MET A 1 34.27 -20.85 -26.30
N GLU A 2 35.28 -21.68 -25.98
CA GLU A 2 35.11 -23.01 -25.37
C GLU A 2 34.70 -23.07 -23.87
N ILE A 3 34.85 -22.00 -23.09
CA ILE A 3 34.58 -22.03 -21.64
C ILE A 3 33.07 -21.92 -21.34
N GLY A 4 32.28 -21.33 -22.25
CA GLY A 4 30.83 -21.18 -22.10
C GLY A 4 30.04 -22.49 -22.19
N GLU A 5 30.46 -23.40 -23.08
CA GLU A 5 29.75 -24.67 -23.31
C GLU A 5 29.94 -25.67 -22.15
N ARG A 6 31.14 -25.75 -21.58
CA ARG A 6 31.42 -26.65 -20.44
C ARG A 6 30.66 -26.28 -19.16
N THR A 7 30.31 -25.01 -18.99
CA THR A 7 29.56 -24.55 -17.80
C THR A 7 28.08 -24.94 -17.91
N MET A 8 27.53 -24.96 -19.13
CA MET A 8 26.16 -25.38 -19.41
C MET A 8 25.95 -26.90 -19.27
N GLU A 9 26.95 -27.72 -19.60
CA GLU A 9 26.87 -29.17 -19.38
C GLU A 9 26.80 -29.55 -17.90
N VAL A 10 27.56 -28.84 -17.05
CA VAL A 10 27.57 -29.08 -15.60
C VAL A 10 26.22 -28.72 -14.97
N LEU A 11 25.59 -27.62 -15.39
CA LEU A 11 24.28 -27.22 -14.86
C LEU A 11 23.16 -28.18 -15.31
N ARG A 12 23.18 -28.64 -16.56
CA ARG A 12 22.25 -29.67 -17.06
C ARG A 12 22.43 -31.03 -16.37
N TYR A 13 23.66 -31.35 -15.95
CA TYR A 13 23.95 -32.56 -15.19
C TYR A 13 23.27 -32.56 -13.81
N TYR A 14 23.27 -31.43 -13.10
CA TYR A 14 22.64 -31.32 -11.78
C TYR A 14 21.11 -31.24 -11.83
N GLU A 15 20.54 -30.63 -12.87
CA GLU A 15 19.09 -30.63 -13.12
C GLU A 15 18.56 -32.05 -13.40
N LYS A 16 19.25 -32.82 -14.26
CA LYS A 16 18.91 -34.25 -14.51
C LYS A 16 19.00 -35.13 -13.27
N LYS A 17 19.78 -34.73 -12.26
CA LYS A 17 19.92 -35.45 -11.00
C LYS A 17 18.91 -35.02 -9.94
N GLY A 18 18.04 -34.04 -10.23
CA GLY A 18 17.05 -33.53 -9.27
C GLY A 18 17.68 -32.77 -8.10
N ILE A 19 18.95 -32.38 -8.21
CA ILE A 19 19.71 -31.69 -7.17
C ILE A 19 19.40 -30.18 -7.20
N MET A 20 18.88 -29.67 -8.33
CA MET A 20 18.53 -28.27 -8.52
C MET A 20 17.32 -28.15 -9.46
N GLN A 21 16.30 -27.37 -9.10
CA GLN A 21 15.26 -26.92 -10.02
C GLN A 21 15.68 -25.59 -10.63
N LEU A 22 15.95 -25.57 -11.95
CA LEU A 22 16.15 -24.33 -12.68
C LEU A 22 14.77 -23.74 -12.99
N SER A 23 14.43 -22.61 -12.35
CA SER A 23 13.29 -21.80 -12.80
C SER A 23 13.62 -21.17 -14.17
N ALA A 24 12.61 -20.88 -14.98
CA ALA A 24 12.71 -20.48 -16.38
C ALA A 24 13.46 -19.16 -16.68
N CYS A 25 14.24 -18.63 -15.75
CA CYS A 25 15.12 -17.49 -15.95
C CYS A 25 16.48 -17.94 -16.51
N THR A 26 16.51 -18.36 -17.78
CA THR A 26 17.76 -18.71 -18.44
C THR A 26 18.57 -17.45 -18.76
N VAL A 27 19.84 -17.51 -18.38
CA VAL A 27 20.92 -16.56 -18.63
C VAL A 27 21.07 -16.29 -20.13
N ILE A 28 20.65 -15.11 -20.58
CA ILE A 28 21.03 -14.58 -21.89
C ILE A 28 21.76 -13.26 -21.62
N ASN A 29 23.04 -13.19 -22.03
CA ASN A 29 23.97 -12.07 -21.90
C ASN A 29 24.60 -11.82 -20.51
N TRP A 30 25.24 -12.85 -19.95
CA TRP A 30 26.24 -12.66 -18.90
C TRP A 30 27.66 -12.72 -19.52
N ARG A 31 28.53 -11.78 -19.17
CA ARG A 31 29.98 -12.01 -19.26
C ARG A 31 30.35 -12.82 -18.02
N PRO A 32 30.82 -14.07 -18.14
CA PRO A 32 31.28 -14.81 -16.99
C PRO A 32 32.44 -14.07 -16.31
N TYR A 33 32.19 -13.51 -15.14
CA TYR A 33 33.27 -13.18 -14.21
C TYR A 33 33.86 -14.51 -13.73
N SER A 34 35.13 -14.74 -14.04
CA SER A 34 35.86 -15.87 -13.48
C SER A 34 36.13 -15.57 -12.02
N VAL A 35 35.29 -16.10 -11.12
CA VAL A 35 35.66 -16.20 -9.71
C VAL A 35 36.74 -17.30 -9.63
N SER A 36 37.99 -16.91 -9.42
CA SER A 36 39.07 -17.85 -9.15
C SER A 36 38.90 -18.38 -7.72
N VAL A 37 38.06 -19.40 -7.56
CA VAL A 37 38.07 -20.23 -6.35
C VAL A 37 39.25 -21.18 -6.45
N ASP A 38 40.26 -20.97 -5.59
CA ASP A 38 41.41 -21.84 -5.46
C ASP A 38 40.93 -23.23 -4.95
N ARG A 39 41.06 -24.26 -5.79
CA ARG A 39 40.41 -25.56 -5.55
C ARG A 39 41.29 -26.47 -4.70
N LYS A 40 40.84 -26.73 -3.47
CA LYS A 40 40.93 -28.09 -2.88
C LYS A 40 39.83 -28.48 -1.86
N SER A 41 38.84 -27.64 -1.57
CA SER A 41 37.88 -27.96 -0.48
C SER A 41 36.47 -27.34 -0.58
N ALA A 42 36.03 -26.82 -1.73
CA ALA A 42 34.66 -26.28 -1.83
C ALA A 42 33.60 -27.41 -1.88
N THR A 43 32.68 -27.41 -0.92
CA THR A 43 31.52 -28.29 -0.82
C THR A 43 30.30 -27.68 -1.51
N ALA A 44 29.25 -28.47 -1.79
CA ALA A 44 28.01 -27.95 -2.38
C ALA A 44 27.31 -26.88 -1.51
N ALA A 45 27.60 -26.84 -0.20
CA ALA A 45 27.12 -25.81 0.71
C ALA A 45 27.83 -24.46 0.52
N ASP A 46 29.09 -24.44 0.04
CA ASP A 46 29.84 -23.22 -0.22
C ASP A 46 29.35 -22.47 -1.48
N VAL A 47 28.56 -23.14 -2.33
CA VAL A 47 27.89 -22.54 -3.50
C VAL A 47 26.54 -21.92 -3.13
N GLN A 48 26.00 -22.19 -1.93
CA GLN A 48 24.75 -21.59 -1.44
C GLN A 48 24.92 -20.26 -0.70
N SER A 49 26.15 -19.83 -0.38
CA SER A 49 26.38 -18.49 0.18
C SER A 49 26.34 -17.43 -0.93
N SER A 50 25.16 -16.85 -1.11
CA SER A 50 24.94 -15.50 -1.67
C SER A 50 25.62 -15.19 -3.00
N LEU A 51 25.36 -15.97 -4.06
CA LEU A 51 25.40 -15.36 -5.38
C LEU A 51 24.18 -14.43 -5.47
N PRO A 52 24.35 -13.09 -5.58
CA PRO A 52 23.22 -12.20 -5.81
C PRO A 52 22.52 -12.68 -7.08
N VAL A 53 21.25 -13.05 -6.93
CA VAL A 53 20.41 -13.53 -8.03
C VAL A 53 20.38 -12.44 -9.10
N ALA A 54 21.15 -12.65 -10.16
CA ALA A 54 21.12 -11.80 -11.35
C ALA A 54 19.81 -12.09 -12.07
N CYS A 55 18.81 -11.26 -11.81
CA CYS A 55 17.50 -11.42 -12.42
C CYS A 55 17.55 -11.28 -13.94
N GLY A 56 16.86 -12.19 -14.63
CA GLY A 56 16.71 -12.25 -16.08
C GLY A 56 16.04 -11.01 -16.70
N SER A 57 15.74 -11.06 -17.99
CA SER A 57 15.55 -9.91 -18.89
C SER A 57 14.21 -9.16 -18.85
N GLN A 58 13.39 -9.24 -17.80
CA GLN A 58 12.07 -8.58 -17.81
C GLN A 58 11.63 -8.05 -16.44
N CYS A 59 11.40 -6.74 -16.36
CA CYS A 59 10.79 -6.07 -15.20
C CYS A 59 9.27 -6.21 -15.07
N ASP A 60 8.56 -6.76 -16.06
CA ASP A 60 7.10 -6.56 -16.17
C ASP A 60 6.24 -7.85 -16.22
N THR A 61 6.78 -9.07 -16.06
CA THR A 61 5.96 -10.28 -16.32
C THR A 61 5.40 -11.01 -15.10
N ASP A 62 5.89 -10.77 -13.87
CA ASP A 62 5.28 -11.39 -12.67
C ASP A 62 5.64 -10.64 -11.37
N SER A 63 4.68 -9.88 -10.82
CA SER A 63 4.81 -9.11 -9.57
C SER A 63 5.08 -9.97 -8.32
N SER A 64 4.95 -11.30 -8.43
CA SER A 64 5.21 -12.25 -7.34
C SER A 64 6.63 -12.83 -7.35
N SER A 65 7.40 -12.63 -8.44
CA SER A 65 8.78 -13.14 -8.50
C SER A 65 9.73 -12.28 -7.64
N LEU A 66 10.71 -12.93 -7.00
CA LEU A 66 11.83 -12.24 -6.31
C LEU A 66 12.57 -11.27 -7.25
N CYS A 67 12.44 -11.46 -8.56
CA CYS A 67 13.02 -10.60 -9.58
C CYS A 67 12.19 -9.35 -9.91
N ALA A 68 10.86 -9.41 -9.86
CA ALA A 68 10.04 -8.20 -9.93
C ALA A 68 10.26 -7.29 -8.72
N GLN A 69 10.59 -7.86 -7.55
CA GLN A 69 11.04 -7.08 -6.39
C GLN A 69 12.41 -6.39 -6.59
N SER A 70 13.21 -6.84 -7.57
CA SER A 70 14.53 -6.26 -7.88
C SER A 70 14.48 -5.11 -8.90
N CYS A 71 13.35 -4.93 -9.59
CA CYS A 71 13.14 -3.82 -10.52
C CYS A 71 12.68 -2.60 -9.74
N ALA A 72 13.59 -1.65 -9.56
CA ALA A 72 13.27 -0.38 -8.95
C ALA A 72 12.69 0.58 -10.01
N ALA A 73 11.76 1.44 -9.60
CA ALA A 73 11.52 2.65 -10.36
C ALA A 73 12.81 3.48 -10.36
N CYS A 74 13.05 4.26 -11.41
CA CYS A 74 14.11 5.27 -11.43
C CYS A 74 13.80 6.48 -10.51
N ASP A 75 13.35 6.24 -9.28
CA ASP A 75 12.89 7.29 -8.37
C ASP A 75 14.02 8.16 -7.79
N GLY A 76 15.27 7.97 -8.24
CA GLY A 76 16.44 8.65 -7.72
C GLY A 76 16.91 8.10 -6.37
N GLN A 77 16.52 6.88 -6.01
CA GLN A 77 17.11 6.19 -4.88
C GLN A 77 18.63 6.05 -5.02
N THR A 78 19.32 6.27 -3.91
CA THR A 78 20.74 6.00 -3.80
C THR A 78 20.94 4.55 -3.40
N VAL A 79 21.61 3.78 -4.25
CA VAL A 79 22.00 2.40 -3.97
C VAL A 79 23.46 2.40 -3.56
N ALA A 80 23.77 1.82 -2.42
CA ALA A 80 25.13 1.69 -1.92
C ALA A 80 25.51 0.22 -1.72
N GLY A 81 26.81 -0.07 -1.76
CA GLY A 81 27.34 -1.40 -1.55
C GLY A 81 28.81 -1.39 -1.14
N ALA A 82 29.39 -2.58 -1.11
CA ALA A 82 30.76 -2.85 -0.72
C ALA A 82 31.38 -3.89 -1.69
N ASP A 83 32.07 -4.90 -1.17
CA ASP A 83 32.87 -5.86 -1.96
C ASP A 83 32.06 -6.83 -2.84
N THR A 84 30.73 -6.87 -2.72
CA THR A 84 29.88 -7.76 -3.50
C THR A 84 29.42 -7.10 -4.80
N PRO A 85 29.64 -7.71 -5.98
CA PRO A 85 29.12 -7.21 -7.25
C PRO A 85 27.60 -7.04 -7.23
N VAL A 86 27.11 -6.00 -7.87
CA VAL A 86 25.67 -5.69 -7.93
C VAL A 86 25.25 -5.44 -9.37
N SER A 87 24.11 -6.02 -9.77
CA SER A 87 23.44 -5.72 -11.04
C SER A 87 21.99 -5.36 -10.72
N ARG A 88 21.59 -4.13 -11.02
CA ARG A 88 20.25 -3.58 -10.74
C ARG A 88 19.54 -3.21 -12.03
N ARG A 89 18.26 -3.53 -12.15
CA ARG A 89 17.41 -3.11 -13.28
C ARG A 89 16.46 -2.02 -12.84
N TYR A 90 16.19 -1.08 -13.73
CA TYR A 90 15.37 0.09 -13.52
C TYR A 90 14.35 0.23 -14.66
N ASN A 91 13.09 0.48 -14.31
CA ASN A 91 12.09 0.91 -15.28
C ASN A 91 12.14 2.44 -15.39
N LEU A 92 12.54 2.94 -16.56
CA LEU A 92 12.71 4.35 -16.89
C LEU A 92 11.39 5.10 -17.14
N GLY A 93 10.27 4.38 -17.27
CA GLY A 93 8.96 4.93 -17.65
C GLY A 93 8.83 5.31 -19.13
N THR A 94 9.94 5.57 -19.82
CA THR A 94 10.03 5.94 -21.25
C THR A 94 11.08 5.09 -21.98
N THR A 95 10.95 4.97 -23.31
CA THR A 95 11.90 4.23 -24.17
C THR A 95 13.00 5.11 -24.77
N LYS A 96 12.96 6.41 -24.49
CA LYS A 96 13.98 7.38 -24.89
C LYS A 96 14.04 8.56 -23.91
N GLY A 97 15.20 9.17 -23.79
CA GLY A 97 15.40 10.37 -22.96
C GLY A 97 16.87 10.61 -22.63
N THR A 98 17.11 11.63 -21.82
CA THR A 98 18.40 11.89 -21.18
C THR A 98 18.19 11.95 -19.67
N MET A 99 19.16 11.48 -18.89
CA MET A 99 19.13 11.59 -17.44
C MET A 99 20.54 11.75 -16.89
N LYS A 100 20.66 12.25 -15.66
CA LYS A 100 21.96 12.48 -15.01
C LYS A 100 22.28 11.32 -14.05
N PHE A 101 23.11 10.38 -14.48
CA PHE A 101 23.57 9.29 -13.64
C PHE A 101 24.71 9.78 -12.74
N SER A 102 24.64 9.52 -11.43
CA SER A 102 25.69 9.92 -10.49
C SER A 102 26.21 8.71 -9.73
N TYR A 103 27.52 8.65 -9.48
CA TYR A 103 28.13 7.58 -8.72
C TYR A 103 29.35 8.06 -7.95
N GLN A 104 29.69 7.32 -6.89
CA GLN A 104 30.91 7.51 -6.12
C GLN A 104 31.49 6.16 -5.70
N THR A 105 32.76 5.95 -5.97
CA THR A 105 33.56 4.75 -5.66
C THR A 105 34.69 5.06 -4.67
N TYR A 106 34.68 6.26 -4.07
CA TYR A 106 35.64 6.69 -3.05
C TYR A 106 37.10 6.48 -3.49
N SER A 107 37.96 5.93 -2.62
CA SER A 107 39.40 5.76 -2.89
C SER A 107 39.75 4.38 -3.45
N ILE A 108 38.90 3.37 -3.25
CA ILE A 108 39.15 2.01 -3.74
C ILE A 108 38.45 1.86 -5.10
N PRO A 109 39.18 1.58 -6.20
CA PRO A 109 38.56 1.60 -7.51
C PRO A 109 37.49 0.53 -7.71
N ASP A 110 36.32 0.97 -8.15
CA ASP A 110 35.23 0.13 -8.63
C ASP A 110 34.90 0.51 -10.08
N ARG A 111 34.20 -0.39 -10.78
CA ARG A 111 33.70 -0.12 -12.12
C ARG A 111 32.19 -0.14 -12.15
N VAL A 112 31.61 0.92 -12.70
CA VAL A 112 30.17 1.11 -12.83
C VAL A 112 29.83 1.17 -14.31
N THR A 113 28.96 0.27 -14.76
CA THR A 113 28.51 0.19 -16.16
C THR A 113 27.00 0.40 -16.24
N VAL A 114 26.57 1.30 -17.11
CA VAL A 114 25.15 1.55 -17.41
C VAL A 114 24.82 0.93 -18.75
N VAL A 115 23.87 0.00 -18.79
CA VAL A 115 23.52 -0.82 -19.96
C VAL A 115 22.04 -0.64 -20.31
N TYR A 116 21.76 -0.47 -21.59
CA TYR A 116 20.41 -0.35 -22.13
C TYR A 116 20.29 -1.19 -23.40
N GLU A 117 19.31 -2.09 -23.47
CA GLU A 117 19.14 -3.05 -24.58
C GLU A 117 20.41 -3.83 -24.92
N GLY A 118 21.18 -4.21 -23.88
CA GLY A 118 22.45 -4.92 -24.03
C GLY A 118 23.64 -4.05 -24.49
N LYS A 119 23.42 -2.77 -24.80
CA LYS A 119 24.47 -1.81 -25.15
C LYS A 119 24.93 -1.05 -23.90
N ALA A 120 26.24 -1.05 -23.63
CA ALA A 120 26.81 -0.15 -22.63
C ALA A 120 26.69 1.30 -23.12
N LEU A 121 25.93 2.11 -22.38
CA LEU A 121 25.80 3.56 -22.60
C LEU A 121 26.90 4.33 -21.86
N TYR A 122 27.37 3.79 -20.74
CA TYR A 122 28.47 4.35 -19.96
C TYR A 122 29.23 3.25 -19.24
N ASP A 123 30.51 3.46 -19.06
CA ASP A 123 31.43 2.61 -18.33
C ASP A 123 32.47 3.51 -17.67
N SER A 124 32.51 3.53 -16.35
CA SER A 124 33.46 4.37 -15.61
C SER A 124 34.92 3.91 -15.77
N GLY A 125 35.13 2.68 -16.26
CA GLY A 125 36.38 1.97 -16.04
C GLY A 125 36.58 1.69 -14.54
N CYS A 126 37.76 1.19 -14.19
CA CYS A 126 38.09 0.87 -12.81
C CYS A 126 38.67 2.09 -12.08
N VAL A 127 37.83 2.86 -11.38
CA VAL A 127 38.19 4.18 -10.86
C VAL A 127 37.69 4.39 -9.43
N GLY A 128 38.46 5.13 -8.63
CA GLY A 128 38.04 5.68 -7.33
C GLY A 128 37.71 7.16 -7.51
N THR A 129 36.44 7.51 -7.72
CA THR A 129 36.04 8.87 -8.09
C THR A 129 34.61 9.20 -7.63
N SER A 130 34.21 10.46 -7.84
CA SER A 130 32.83 10.93 -7.72
C SER A 130 32.48 11.67 -9.00
N GLN A 131 31.48 11.19 -9.74
CA GLN A 131 31.11 11.77 -11.02
C GLN A 131 29.61 11.78 -11.23
N SER A 132 29.18 12.68 -12.10
CA SER A 132 27.80 12.82 -12.54
C SER A 132 27.78 13.03 -14.05
N VAL A 133 27.25 12.05 -14.78
CA VAL A 133 27.35 11.96 -16.25
C VAL A 133 25.96 11.96 -16.89
N PRO A 134 25.76 12.70 -17.99
CA PRO A 134 24.53 12.61 -18.76
C PRO A 134 24.50 11.29 -19.55
N ILE A 135 23.40 10.55 -19.41
CA ILE A 135 23.13 9.31 -20.14
C ILE A 135 21.94 9.56 -21.06
N SER A 136 22.17 9.50 -22.37
CA SER A 136 21.10 9.51 -23.37
C SER A 136 20.85 8.10 -23.87
N PHE A 137 19.57 7.76 -24.03
CA PHE A 137 19.14 6.45 -24.51
C PHE A 137 17.93 6.60 -25.44
N SER A 138 17.78 5.64 -26.35
CA SER A 138 16.64 5.52 -27.25
C SER A 138 16.55 4.08 -27.72
N GLY A 139 15.38 3.47 -27.60
CA GLY A 139 15.15 2.08 -27.98
C GLY A 139 13.69 1.68 -27.89
N SER A 140 13.46 0.39 -27.64
CA SER A 140 12.15 -0.28 -27.59
C SER A 140 11.72 -0.67 -26.17
N THR A 141 12.66 -0.90 -25.26
CA THR A 141 12.39 -1.23 -23.85
C THR A 141 12.26 0.02 -22.98
N LYS A 142 11.74 -0.12 -21.77
CA LYS A 142 11.84 0.90 -20.71
C LYS A 142 12.89 0.53 -19.66
N GLU A 143 13.61 -0.56 -19.87
CA GLU A 143 14.50 -1.15 -18.88
C GLU A 143 15.96 -0.71 -19.08
N MET A 144 16.58 -0.25 -18.00
CA MET A 144 18.02 0.00 -17.92
C MET A 144 18.65 -0.82 -16.81
N ARG A 145 19.87 -1.30 -17.03
CA ARG A 145 20.65 -2.03 -16.04
C ARG A 145 21.86 -1.21 -15.59
N VAL A 146 22.16 -1.21 -14.31
CA VAL A 146 23.40 -0.68 -13.73
C VAL A 146 24.14 -1.83 -13.08
N ASP A 147 25.35 -2.08 -13.56
CA ASP A 147 26.27 -3.09 -13.05
C ASP A 147 27.39 -2.40 -12.27
N VAL A 148 27.72 -2.90 -11.08
CA VAL A 148 28.86 -2.47 -10.27
C VAL A 148 29.77 -3.67 -10.02
N GLU A 149 31.01 -3.55 -10.48
CA GLU A 149 32.12 -4.47 -10.25
C GLU A 149 33.05 -3.84 -9.19
N PRO A 150 32.87 -4.18 -7.91
CA PRO A 150 33.66 -3.65 -6.81
C PRO A 150 35.08 -4.17 -6.85
N ASN A 151 36.03 -3.38 -6.32
CA ASN A 151 37.44 -3.76 -6.21
C ASN A 151 38.02 -4.28 -7.54
N CYS A 152 37.73 -3.62 -8.65
CA CYS A 152 38.10 -4.12 -9.98
C CYS A 152 39.63 -4.17 -10.24
N GLN A 153 40.46 -3.78 -9.25
CA GLN A 153 41.92 -3.99 -9.22
C GLN A 153 42.37 -5.13 -8.30
N GLY A 154 41.45 -5.92 -7.73
CA GLY A 154 41.76 -7.04 -6.84
C GLY A 154 42.00 -6.65 -5.38
N THR A 155 41.46 -5.52 -4.92
CA THR A 155 41.49 -5.05 -3.53
C THR A 155 40.31 -5.59 -2.70
N SER A 156 40.17 -5.16 -1.45
CA SER A 156 38.99 -5.42 -0.61
C SER A 156 38.66 -4.22 0.27
N GLY A 157 37.46 -4.21 0.88
CA GLY A 157 36.99 -3.14 1.74
C GLY A 157 36.46 -1.92 1.00
N THR A 158 36.07 -2.06 -0.27
CA THR A 158 35.51 -0.95 -1.05
C THR A 158 34.14 -0.53 -0.52
N LYS A 159 33.76 0.69 -0.88
CA LYS A 159 32.42 1.22 -0.70
C LYS A 159 32.07 1.99 -1.95
N TRP A 160 30.82 1.94 -2.34
CA TRP A 160 30.33 2.72 -3.46
C TRP A 160 28.88 3.07 -3.26
N TYR A 161 28.44 4.10 -3.98
CA TYR A 161 27.03 4.33 -4.21
C TYR A 161 26.77 4.90 -5.60
N PHE A 162 25.55 4.75 -6.09
CA PHE A 162 25.08 5.43 -7.28
C PHE A 162 23.63 5.86 -7.16
N THR A 163 23.22 6.80 -8.01
CA THR A 163 21.87 7.34 -8.12
C THR A 163 21.48 7.40 -9.59
N LEU A 164 20.35 6.80 -9.93
CA LEU A 164 19.77 6.85 -11.28
C LEU A 164 18.37 7.51 -11.21
N PRO A 165 18.28 8.83 -11.50
CA PRO A 165 16.99 9.50 -11.56
C PRO A 165 16.23 9.15 -12.84
N CYS A 166 14.90 9.22 -12.82
CA CYS A 166 14.10 9.08 -14.02
C CYS A 166 14.41 10.20 -15.01
N PRO A 167 14.40 9.89 -16.31
CA PRO A 167 14.38 10.92 -17.35
C PRO A 167 13.25 11.91 -17.07
N SER A 168 13.50 13.21 -17.29
CA SER A 168 12.43 14.19 -17.09
C SER A 168 11.32 13.90 -18.10
N PRO A 169 10.04 13.90 -17.68
CA PRO A 169 8.94 13.82 -18.64
C PRO A 169 9.04 14.90 -19.72
N CYS A 170 9.66 16.03 -19.43
CA CYS A 170 9.83 17.11 -20.41
C CYS A 170 10.95 16.86 -21.44
N ASP A 171 11.87 15.91 -21.22
CA ASP A 171 12.99 15.66 -22.14
C ASP A 171 12.54 14.99 -23.45
N ALA A 172 11.36 14.36 -23.46
CA ALA A 172 10.79 13.73 -24.65
C ALA A 172 10.04 14.72 -25.56
N VAL A 173 9.83 15.96 -25.11
CA VAL A 173 9.05 16.96 -25.82
C VAL A 173 9.91 17.57 -26.93
N SER A 174 9.60 17.26 -28.19
CA SER A 174 10.25 17.93 -29.33
C SER A 174 9.96 19.43 -29.30
N THR A 175 10.78 20.25 -29.96
CA THR A 175 10.68 21.73 -30.00
C THR A 175 9.31 22.30 -30.38
N LYS A 176 8.35 21.47 -30.85
CA LYS A 176 6.96 21.84 -31.11
C LYS A 176 6.01 21.76 -29.90
N GLY A 177 6.47 21.32 -28.73
CA GLY A 177 5.63 21.14 -27.53
C GLY A 177 5.89 22.13 -26.40
N GLN A 178 6.41 23.33 -26.69
CA GLN A 178 6.56 24.37 -25.66
C GLN A 178 5.21 24.69 -25.01
N GLY A 179 5.20 24.70 -23.68
CA GLY A 179 4.03 24.97 -22.86
C GLY A 179 3.11 23.78 -22.60
N GLN A 180 3.54 22.56 -22.91
CA GLN A 180 2.80 21.35 -22.56
C GLN A 180 2.90 21.02 -21.08
N VAL A 181 1.83 20.47 -20.51
CA VAL A 181 1.84 19.91 -19.16
C VAL A 181 1.83 18.39 -19.23
N ARG A 182 2.67 17.75 -18.42
CA ARG A 182 2.66 16.31 -18.20
C ARG A 182 2.32 16.03 -16.75
N LEU A 183 1.29 15.22 -16.52
CA LEU A 183 0.89 14.77 -15.20
C LEU A 183 1.37 13.34 -15.01
N MET A 184 2.14 13.05 -13.97
CA MET A 184 2.76 11.74 -13.75
C MET A 184 2.26 11.12 -12.45
N GLY A 185 1.87 9.85 -12.51
CA GLY A 185 1.60 8.97 -11.37
C GLY A 185 2.74 7.96 -11.22
N GLY A 186 3.71 8.27 -10.36
CA GLY A 186 5.00 7.57 -10.37
C GLY A 186 5.70 7.73 -11.73
N ILE A 187 5.94 6.61 -12.42
CA ILE A 187 6.60 6.57 -13.74
C ILE A 187 5.63 6.61 -14.93
N HIS A 188 4.32 6.60 -14.68
CA HIS A 188 3.29 6.56 -15.72
C HIS A 188 2.68 7.94 -15.92
N GLU A 189 2.46 8.32 -17.18
CA GLU A 189 1.73 9.54 -17.50
C GLU A 189 0.23 9.34 -17.30
N ILE A 190 -0.40 10.29 -16.61
CA ILE A 190 -1.83 10.37 -16.36
C ILE A 190 -2.42 11.25 -17.46
N GLN A 191 -3.15 10.61 -18.37
CA GLN A 191 -3.90 11.28 -19.43
C GLN A 191 -5.22 11.86 -18.87
N ASP A 192 -5.90 12.69 -19.67
CA ASP A 192 -7.25 13.14 -19.35
C ASP A 192 -8.22 11.94 -19.27
N GLY A 193 -9.05 11.91 -18.23
CA GLY A 193 -9.84 10.74 -17.83
C GLY A 193 -9.03 9.59 -17.21
N GLY A 194 -7.73 9.77 -16.98
CA GLY A 194 -6.82 8.78 -16.41
C GLY A 194 -7.17 8.42 -14.96
N LYS A 195 -6.52 7.35 -14.46
CA LYS A 195 -6.77 6.81 -13.11
C LYS A 195 -5.46 6.66 -12.34
N VAL A 196 -5.50 6.98 -11.06
CA VAL A 196 -4.47 6.66 -10.08
C VAL A 196 -5.11 6.03 -8.85
N TYR A 197 -4.32 5.30 -8.07
CA TYR A 197 -4.84 4.47 -6.98
C TYR A 197 -4.15 4.79 -5.67
N ILE A 198 -4.95 4.98 -4.62
CA ILE A 198 -4.56 4.81 -3.22
C ILE A 198 -4.17 3.34 -3.08
N ASP A 199 -2.96 3.09 -2.58
CA ASP A 199 -2.41 1.73 -2.49
C ASP A 199 -3.09 0.89 -1.39
N LYS A 200 -2.73 -0.39 -1.33
CA LYS A 200 -3.27 -1.33 -0.34
C LYS A 200 -2.84 -0.98 1.09
N GLU A 201 -1.78 -0.21 1.25
CA GLU A 201 -1.33 0.35 2.53
C GLU A 201 -2.11 1.63 2.93
N GLY A 202 -3.00 2.11 2.07
CA GLY A 202 -3.81 3.31 2.31
C GLY A 202 -3.06 4.61 2.05
N LYS A 203 -1.99 4.61 1.24
CA LYS A 203 -1.21 5.80 0.91
C LYS A 203 -1.68 6.40 -0.42
N MET A 204 -1.68 7.73 -0.48
CA MET A 204 -1.95 8.47 -1.70
C MET A 204 -0.91 8.14 -2.79
N PRO A 205 -1.33 8.02 -4.07
CA PRO A 205 -0.38 7.84 -5.17
C PRO A 205 0.52 9.06 -5.29
N ALA A 206 1.80 8.84 -5.62
CA ALA A 206 2.72 9.92 -5.92
C ALA A 206 2.32 10.58 -7.25
N VAL A 207 1.77 11.79 -7.19
CA VAL A 207 1.37 12.57 -8.39
C VAL A 207 2.22 13.82 -8.49
N THR A 208 2.83 14.01 -9.67
CA THR A 208 3.65 15.19 -9.96
C THR A 208 3.24 15.80 -11.29
N ALA A 209 2.98 17.11 -11.29
CA ALA A 209 2.73 17.89 -12.50
C ALA A 209 4.03 18.55 -12.97
N TYR A 210 4.27 18.52 -14.28
CA TYR A 210 5.41 19.15 -14.95
C TYR A 210 4.92 20.11 -16.02
N TYR A 211 5.44 21.32 -16.05
CA TYR A 211 5.32 22.24 -17.16
C TYR A 211 6.57 22.17 -18.02
N CYS A 212 6.39 21.81 -19.30
CA CYS A 212 7.47 21.57 -20.25
C CYS A 212 7.59 22.76 -21.22
N ASP A 213 8.54 23.66 -20.97
CA ASP A 213 8.73 24.88 -21.77
C ASP A 213 9.81 24.74 -22.87
N GLY A 214 10.33 23.53 -23.07
CA GLY A 214 11.59 23.36 -23.79
C GLY A 214 12.74 24.09 -23.08
N ALA A 215 13.90 24.21 -23.69
CA ALA A 215 15.09 24.86 -23.11
C ALA A 215 14.95 26.40 -23.01
N ALA A 216 13.79 26.92 -22.62
CA ALA A 216 13.57 28.35 -22.44
C ALA A 216 14.48 28.89 -21.32
N SER A 217 15.18 29.99 -21.59
CA SER A 217 16.12 30.64 -20.65
C SER A 217 15.41 31.30 -19.45
N VAL A 218 14.09 31.41 -19.47
CA VAL A 218 13.28 32.03 -18.41
C VAL A 218 12.36 30.97 -17.87
N THR A 219 12.42 30.70 -16.57
CA THR A 219 11.47 29.78 -15.92
C THR A 219 10.11 30.48 -15.86
N PRO A 220 9.07 29.94 -16.53
CA PRO A 220 7.75 30.55 -16.52
C PRO A 220 7.16 30.53 -15.10
N ASN A 221 6.41 31.57 -14.75
CA ASN A 221 5.65 31.58 -13.49
C ASN A 221 4.39 30.74 -13.65
N VAL A 222 4.49 29.46 -13.30
CA VAL A 222 3.37 28.52 -13.33
C VAL A 222 2.70 28.45 -11.97
N GLN A 223 1.38 28.60 -11.95
CA GLN A 223 0.54 28.41 -10.77
C GLN A 223 -0.42 27.26 -11.03
N TRP A 224 -0.52 26.35 -10.07
CA TRP A 224 -1.34 25.15 -10.16
C TRP A 224 -2.50 25.23 -9.17
N THR A 225 -3.65 24.70 -9.55
CA THR A 225 -4.79 24.49 -8.67
C THR A 225 -5.33 23.10 -8.89
N LEU A 226 -5.36 22.27 -7.84
CA LEU A 226 -6.04 20.98 -7.87
C LEU A 226 -7.32 21.07 -7.05
N THR A 227 -8.42 20.71 -7.69
CA THR A 227 -9.70 20.45 -7.05
C THR A 227 -9.96 18.96 -7.00
N ILE A 228 -10.28 18.41 -5.83
CA ILE A 228 -10.73 17.01 -5.68
C ILE A 228 -12.19 17.07 -5.25
N ALA A 229 -13.09 16.71 -6.16
CA ALA A 229 -14.51 16.63 -5.92
C ALA A 229 -14.90 15.22 -5.48
N ALA A 230 -15.82 15.14 -4.52
CA ALA A 230 -16.35 13.87 -4.05
C ALA A 230 -16.96 13.05 -5.19
N PHE A 231 -16.89 11.74 -5.04
CA PHE A 231 -17.78 10.86 -5.76
C PHE A 231 -19.23 11.19 -5.40
N SER A 232 -20.03 11.62 -6.37
CA SER A 232 -21.47 11.65 -6.25
C SER A 232 -22.05 10.46 -7.00
N SER A 233 -22.64 9.52 -6.26
CA SER A 233 -23.89 8.98 -6.79
C SER A 233 -24.90 10.14 -6.71
N SER A 234 -25.88 10.19 -7.61
CA SER A 234 -26.84 11.30 -7.78
C SER A 234 -27.61 11.74 -6.51
N THR A 235 -27.37 11.11 -5.36
CA THR A 235 -28.09 11.35 -4.11
C THR A 235 -27.20 11.63 -2.90
N VAL A 236 -25.87 11.38 -2.94
CA VAL A 236 -25.03 11.53 -1.74
C VAL A 236 -23.63 12.07 -2.04
N VAL A 237 -23.32 13.23 -1.46
CA VAL A 237 -21.97 13.80 -1.39
C VAL A 237 -21.29 13.25 -0.14
N PHE A 238 -20.16 12.56 -0.31
CA PHE A 238 -19.39 11.96 0.79
C PHE A 238 -18.21 12.81 1.24
N CYS A 239 -17.76 13.74 0.40
CA CYS A 239 -16.62 14.56 0.72
C CYS A 239 -16.85 16.03 0.33
N GLU A 240 -16.32 16.94 1.14
CA GLU A 240 -16.20 18.32 0.70
C GLU A 240 -15.14 18.42 -0.40
N GLU A 241 -15.31 19.38 -1.29
CA GLU A 241 -14.32 19.69 -2.31
C GLU A 241 -13.01 20.13 -1.63
N LYS A 242 -11.88 19.50 -1.98
CA LYS A 242 -10.57 19.98 -1.54
C LYS A 242 -9.89 20.78 -2.62
N LEU A 243 -9.36 21.93 -2.21
CA LEU A 243 -8.52 22.80 -3.01
C LEU A 243 -7.06 22.70 -2.55
N LEU A 244 -6.15 22.35 -3.46
CA LEU A 244 -4.71 22.42 -3.26
C LEU A 244 -4.10 23.39 -4.26
N ARG A 245 -3.03 24.09 -3.86
CA ARG A 245 -2.32 25.05 -4.70
C ARG A 245 -0.82 24.74 -4.69
N GLY A 246 -0.18 25.01 -5.81
CA GLY A 246 1.26 24.87 -5.98
C GLY A 246 1.80 25.87 -6.98
N SER A 247 3.11 26.02 -7.05
CA SER A 247 3.78 26.93 -8.00
C SER A 247 5.09 26.33 -8.51
N GLY A 248 5.59 26.91 -9.60
CA GLY A 248 6.83 26.50 -10.25
C GLY A 248 6.61 25.47 -11.36
N ALA A 249 7.67 25.23 -12.15
CA ALA A 249 7.61 24.34 -13.31
C ALA A 249 7.36 22.86 -12.95
N THR A 250 7.51 22.47 -11.68
CA THR A 250 7.20 21.13 -11.20
C THR A 250 6.49 21.23 -9.85
N TRP A 251 5.37 20.53 -9.71
CA TRP A 251 4.63 20.45 -8.46
C TRP A 251 4.39 18.99 -8.05
N LYS A 252 5.00 18.56 -6.95
CA LYS A 252 4.72 17.28 -6.28
C LYS A 252 3.41 17.42 -5.50
N ILE A 253 2.30 17.18 -6.19
CA ILE A 253 0.94 17.33 -5.65
C ILE A 253 0.76 16.46 -4.40
N PHE A 254 1.13 15.20 -4.52
CA PHE A 254 1.13 14.23 -3.43
C PHE A 254 2.55 13.67 -3.32
N PRO A 255 3.38 14.16 -2.38
CA PRO A 255 4.75 13.70 -2.24
C PRO A 255 4.87 12.26 -1.66
N GLY A 256 3.75 11.64 -1.28
CA GLY A 256 3.68 10.32 -0.65
C GLY A 256 3.64 10.36 0.88
N ALA A 257 3.07 9.30 1.48
CA ALA A 257 3.03 8.93 2.90
C ALA A 257 2.52 9.94 3.98
N THR A 258 2.28 11.23 3.69
CA THR A 258 1.99 12.22 4.76
C THR A 258 0.84 13.18 4.48
N THR A 259 0.01 12.93 3.47
CA THR A 259 -1.16 13.77 3.17
C THR A 259 -2.44 13.04 3.53
N ALA A 260 -3.39 13.75 4.17
CA ALA A 260 -4.74 13.25 4.41
C ALA A 260 -5.28 12.57 3.14
N VAL A 261 -5.75 11.34 3.28
CA VAL A 261 -6.09 10.48 2.14
C VAL A 261 -7.41 10.92 1.53
N GLN A 262 -7.43 11.07 0.20
CA GLN A 262 -8.58 11.56 -0.53
C GLN A 262 -8.70 10.89 -1.89
N GLY A 263 -9.92 10.65 -2.31
CA GLY A 263 -10.21 10.19 -3.66
C GLY A 263 -11.43 10.87 -4.26
N GLY A 264 -11.73 10.49 -5.50
CA GLY A 264 -12.81 11.07 -6.29
C GLY A 264 -12.31 11.59 -7.63
N GLN A 265 -13.08 12.51 -8.22
CA GLN A 265 -12.69 13.17 -9.47
C GLN A 265 -11.78 14.34 -9.14
N ALA A 266 -10.58 14.32 -9.72
CA ALA A 266 -9.57 15.35 -9.54
C ALA A 266 -9.48 16.19 -10.83
N LYS A 267 -9.52 17.51 -10.69
CA LYS A 267 -9.32 18.48 -11.77
C LYS A 267 -8.12 19.34 -11.45
N LEU A 268 -7.06 19.20 -12.23
CA LEU A 268 -5.88 20.06 -12.16
C LEU A 268 -6.04 21.16 -13.20
N THR A 269 -5.90 22.42 -12.79
CA THR A 269 -5.81 23.58 -13.67
C THR A 269 -4.49 24.30 -13.44
N TRP A 270 -4.03 25.03 -14.46
CA TRP A 270 -2.82 25.84 -14.33
C TRP A 270 -2.92 27.16 -15.08
N THR A 271 -2.20 28.15 -14.57
CA THR A 271 -1.94 29.42 -15.23
C THR A 271 -0.45 29.56 -15.49
N VAL A 272 -0.10 30.25 -16.57
CA VAL A 272 1.27 30.60 -16.94
C VAL A 272 1.31 32.11 -17.06
N ASN A 273 2.17 32.76 -16.27
CA ASN A 273 2.25 34.23 -16.21
C ASN A 273 0.87 34.87 -15.97
N GLN A 274 0.09 34.28 -15.05
CA GLN A 274 -1.28 34.67 -14.67
C GLN A 274 -2.37 34.48 -15.73
N GLN A 275 -2.05 33.93 -16.90
CA GLN A 275 -3.04 33.58 -17.93
C GLN A 275 -3.44 32.12 -17.82
N ALA A 276 -4.74 31.82 -17.91
CA ALA A 276 -5.23 30.45 -17.91
C ALA A 276 -4.63 29.66 -19.08
N ALA A 277 -4.00 28.52 -18.80
CA ALA A 277 -3.24 27.78 -19.79
C ALA A 277 -3.82 26.39 -20.07
N GLY A 278 -4.47 25.74 -19.10
CA GLY A 278 -5.18 24.48 -19.37
C GLY A 278 -5.72 23.77 -18.14
N SER A 279 -6.27 22.58 -18.38
CA SER A 279 -6.75 21.67 -17.34
C SER A 279 -6.64 20.20 -17.76
N VAL A 280 -6.55 19.30 -16.77
CA VAL A 280 -6.67 17.85 -16.93
C VAL A 280 -7.57 17.29 -15.82
N ILE A 281 -8.43 16.34 -16.17
CA ILE A 281 -9.32 15.64 -15.25
C ILE A 281 -8.84 14.19 -15.12
N PHE A 282 -8.79 13.66 -13.90
CA PHE A 282 -8.44 12.26 -13.65
C PHE A 282 -9.19 11.75 -12.41
N GLN A 283 -9.10 10.45 -12.13
CA GLN A 283 -9.73 9.82 -10.99
C GLN A 283 -8.69 9.31 -10.00
N ILE A 284 -8.94 9.54 -8.71
CA ILE A 284 -8.20 8.95 -7.60
C ILE A 284 -9.10 7.89 -6.97
N LEU A 285 -8.73 6.62 -7.16
CA LEU A 285 -9.49 5.44 -6.75
C LEU A 285 -8.76 4.69 -5.63
N GLY A 286 -9.37 3.69 -5.02
CA GLY A 286 -8.79 2.89 -3.94
C GLY A 286 -8.48 1.44 -4.32
N THR A 287 -7.42 0.91 -3.72
CA THR A 287 -7.07 -0.52 -3.75
C THR A 287 -7.34 -1.14 -2.39
N ASN A 288 -7.96 -2.31 -2.35
CA ASN A 288 -8.25 -2.97 -1.08
C ASN A 288 -7.01 -3.53 -0.40
N PRO A 289 -6.93 -3.45 0.94
CA PRO A 289 -6.00 -4.27 1.72
C PRO A 289 -6.38 -5.76 1.61
N THR A 290 -5.45 -6.65 1.97
CA THR A 290 -5.82 -8.05 2.20
C THR A 290 -6.58 -8.19 3.53
N GLN A 291 -7.35 -9.27 3.70
CA GLN A 291 -7.98 -9.57 5.00
C GLN A 291 -6.93 -9.71 6.12
N ARG A 292 -5.75 -10.23 5.79
CA ARG A 292 -4.61 -10.32 6.71
C ARG A 292 -4.16 -8.93 7.17
N ASP A 293 -4.07 -7.96 6.27
CA ASP A 293 -3.66 -6.59 6.60
C ASP A 293 -4.68 -5.93 7.52
N VAL A 294 -5.98 -6.06 7.22
CA VAL A 294 -7.07 -5.55 8.07
C VAL A 294 -7.00 -6.17 9.47
N LYS A 295 -6.91 -7.50 9.56
CA LYS A 295 -6.81 -8.21 10.84
C LYS A 295 -5.58 -7.78 11.64
N THR A 296 -4.44 -7.63 10.97
CA THR A 296 -3.18 -7.20 11.60
C THR A 296 -3.36 -5.82 12.21
N LEU A 297 -3.88 -4.87 11.44
CA LEU A 297 -4.11 -3.50 11.93
C LEU A 297 -5.12 -3.47 13.08
N VAL A 298 -6.25 -4.18 12.96
CA VAL A 298 -7.27 -4.22 14.02
C VAL A 298 -6.72 -4.77 15.32
N THR A 299 -5.96 -5.86 15.25
CA THR A 299 -5.35 -6.50 16.45
C THR A 299 -4.25 -5.62 17.06
N GLN A 300 -3.55 -4.83 16.25
CA GLN A 300 -2.55 -3.87 16.75
C GLN A 300 -3.19 -2.68 17.47
N LEU A 301 -4.39 -2.25 17.04
CA LEU A 301 -5.03 -1.03 17.53
C LEU A 301 -6.07 -1.26 18.64
N SER A 302 -6.54 -2.50 18.84
CA SER A 302 -7.59 -2.80 19.81
C SER A 302 -7.37 -4.13 20.53
N MET A 303 -7.72 -4.16 21.82
CA MET A 303 -7.76 -5.37 22.64
C MET A 303 -9.11 -6.08 22.62
N LEU A 304 -10.13 -5.50 21.96
CA LEU A 304 -11.46 -6.10 21.85
C LEU A 304 -11.39 -7.33 20.94
N TRP A 305 -11.50 -8.53 21.52
CA TRP A 305 -11.32 -9.80 20.79
C TRP A 305 -12.30 -9.99 19.63
N TYR A 306 -13.47 -9.35 19.70
CA TYR A 306 -14.51 -9.42 18.67
C TYR A 306 -14.33 -8.39 17.54
N ALA A 307 -13.43 -7.41 17.68
CA ALA A 307 -13.24 -6.37 16.66
C ALA A 307 -12.77 -6.94 15.30
N PRO A 308 -11.82 -7.89 15.22
CA PRO A 308 -11.48 -8.54 13.96
C PRO A 308 -12.65 -9.30 13.34
N LEU A 309 -13.50 -9.93 14.17
CA LEU A 309 -14.67 -10.67 13.70
C LEU A 309 -15.71 -9.75 13.08
N ILE A 310 -15.97 -8.60 13.71
CA ILE A 310 -16.86 -7.59 13.15
C ILE A 310 -16.29 -7.03 11.85
N ALA A 311 -15.00 -6.70 11.77
CA ALA A 311 -14.39 -6.19 10.53
C ALA A 311 -14.57 -7.17 9.34
N VAL A 312 -14.38 -8.47 9.59
CA VAL A 312 -14.62 -9.52 8.57
C VAL A 312 -16.11 -9.63 8.24
N HIS A 313 -16.99 -9.59 9.25
CA HIS A 313 -18.44 -9.66 9.06
C HIS A 313 -18.98 -8.51 8.22
N GLU A 314 -18.60 -7.28 8.54
CA GLU A 314 -19.10 -6.04 7.91
C GLU A 314 -18.66 -5.92 6.43
N THR A 315 -17.43 -6.34 6.12
CA THR A 315 -16.88 -6.24 4.76
C THR A 315 -17.11 -7.44 3.86
N GLY A 316 -17.24 -8.63 4.45
CA GLY A 316 -17.14 -9.90 3.74
C GLY A 316 -15.88 -9.96 2.85
N ALA A 317 -16.07 -10.37 1.59
CA ALA A 317 -14.99 -10.46 0.58
C ALA A 317 -14.75 -9.17 -0.21
N ASN A 318 -15.45 -8.08 0.13
CA ASN A 318 -15.53 -6.88 -0.71
C ASN A 318 -14.57 -5.77 -0.29
N GLY A 319 -14.19 -5.70 1.00
CA GLY A 319 -13.22 -4.72 1.51
C GLY A 319 -13.77 -3.29 1.63
N GLN A 320 -12.89 -2.29 1.49
CA GLN A 320 -13.20 -0.86 1.52
C GLN A 320 -13.73 -0.36 0.17
N PHE A 321 -13.21 -0.88 -0.94
CA PHE A 321 -13.47 -0.39 -2.29
C PHE A 321 -14.07 -1.48 -3.19
N ALA A 322 -14.99 -1.11 -4.08
CA ALA A 322 -15.59 -2.03 -5.03
C ALA A 322 -14.53 -2.47 -6.05
N LYS A 323 -14.24 -3.78 -6.14
CA LYS A 323 -13.17 -4.33 -7.00
C LYS A 323 -13.24 -3.88 -8.46
N ALA A 324 -14.46 -3.72 -9.00
CA ALA A 324 -14.67 -3.33 -10.40
C ALA A 324 -14.36 -1.85 -10.69
N THR A 325 -14.54 -0.97 -9.71
CA THR A 325 -14.49 0.50 -9.92
C THR A 325 -13.43 1.21 -9.10
N GLY A 326 -12.94 0.59 -8.02
CA GLY A 326 -12.06 1.24 -7.04
C GLY A 326 -12.76 2.32 -6.20
N LEU A 327 -14.09 2.40 -6.24
CA LEU A 327 -14.86 3.38 -5.47
C LEU A 327 -15.16 2.84 -4.07
N PRO A 328 -15.29 3.70 -3.04
CA PRO A 328 -15.69 3.28 -1.70
C PRO A 328 -16.99 2.47 -1.72
N ILE A 329 -17.02 1.36 -0.99
CA ILE A 329 -18.22 0.57 -0.79
C ILE A 329 -19.10 1.30 0.21
N ILE A 330 -20.33 1.55 -0.23
CA ILE A 330 -21.37 2.18 0.56
C ILE A 330 -22.53 1.17 0.62
N SER A 331 -23.11 1.01 1.81
CA SER A 331 -24.30 0.18 2.01
C SER A 331 -25.46 0.63 1.11
N SER A 332 -26.41 -0.26 0.85
CA SER A 332 -27.56 0.01 -0.04
C SER A 332 -28.49 1.12 0.47
N ASP A 333 -28.49 1.40 1.78
CA ASP A 333 -29.21 2.53 2.38
C ASP A 333 -28.38 3.83 2.38
N LEU A 334 -27.20 3.81 1.74
CA LEU A 334 -26.26 4.91 1.54
C LEU A 334 -25.64 5.49 2.83
N LYS A 335 -25.61 4.70 3.91
CA LYS A 335 -25.22 5.18 5.24
C LYS A 335 -23.91 4.59 5.75
N GLY A 336 -23.70 3.29 5.59
CA GLY A 336 -22.50 2.57 6.02
C GLY A 336 -21.39 2.69 4.99
N THR A 337 -20.18 3.00 5.45
CA THR A 337 -19.01 3.16 4.57
C THR A 337 -17.86 2.28 5.02
N GLY A 338 -17.28 1.53 4.08
CA GLY A 338 -15.97 0.90 4.25
C GLY A 338 -15.90 -0.30 5.19
N ILE A 339 -14.71 -0.51 5.79
CA ILE A 339 -14.40 -1.71 6.57
C ILE A 339 -15.38 -1.97 7.72
N PHE A 340 -15.72 -0.94 8.50
CA PHE A 340 -16.62 -1.07 9.65
C PHE A 340 -18.03 -0.53 9.39
N GLN A 341 -18.40 -0.31 8.12
CA GLN A 341 -19.72 0.20 7.72
C GLN A 341 -20.18 1.43 8.54
N LEU A 342 -19.26 2.38 8.74
CA LEU A 342 -19.47 3.56 9.59
C LEU A 342 -20.68 4.37 9.14
N THR A 343 -21.70 4.45 10.02
CA THR A 343 -23.03 5.02 9.72
C THR A 343 -23.40 6.17 10.64
N ASN A 344 -23.27 6.00 11.96
CA ASN A 344 -23.60 7.03 12.95
C ASN A 344 -22.55 7.05 14.10
N PRO A 345 -21.67 8.05 14.16
CA PRO A 345 -21.54 9.14 13.18
C PRO A 345 -21.14 8.62 11.79
N ARG A 346 -21.54 9.35 10.75
CA ARG A 346 -21.18 9.03 9.37
C ARG A 346 -19.66 9.11 9.19
N ALA A 347 -19.10 8.26 8.34
CA ALA A 347 -17.69 8.32 7.97
C ALA A 347 -17.30 9.73 7.48
N THR A 348 -16.14 10.22 7.94
CA THR A 348 -15.52 11.42 7.38
C THR A 348 -15.00 11.16 5.95
N CYS A 349 -14.62 12.22 5.24
CA CYS A 349 -13.98 12.10 3.92
C CYS A 349 -12.78 11.16 3.95
N GLU A 350 -11.93 11.31 4.96
CA GLU A 350 -10.72 10.52 5.08
C GLU A 350 -11.05 9.06 5.45
N GLN A 351 -12.01 8.81 6.33
CA GLN A 351 -12.50 7.46 6.64
C GLN A 351 -13.20 6.78 5.44
N THR A 352 -13.64 7.55 4.46
CA THR A 352 -14.24 7.03 3.22
C THR A 352 -13.17 6.53 2.25
N TRP A 353 -12.03 7.23 2.17
CA TRP A 353 -10.97 6.95 1.20
C TRP A 353 -9.73 6.27 1.80
N SER A 354 -9.60 6.21 3.12
CA SER A 354 -8.57 5.46 3.82
C SER A 354 -9.19 4.33 4.61
N TRP A 355 -8.91 3.09 4.20
CA TRP A 355 -9.34 1.91 4.95
C TRP A 355 -8.73 1.88 6.35
N THR A 356 -7.52 2.42 6.54
CA THR A 356 -6.87 2.48 7.86
C THR A 356 -7.56 3.48 8.78
N GLU A 357 -7.97 4.65 8.26
CA GLU A 357 -8.78 5.60 9.04
C GLU A 357 -10.20 5.08 9.27
N ASN A 358 -10.79 4.37 8.31
CA ASN A 358 -12.06 3.67 8.53
C ASN A 358 -11.96 2.67 9.68
N VAL A 359 -10.87 1.88 9.72
CA VAL A 359 -10.56 0.96 10.82
C VAL A 359 -10.47 1.72 12.15
N ARG A 360 -9.69 2.80 12.22
CA ARG A 360 -9.59 3.61 13.46
C ARG A 360 -10.95 4.16 13.91
N GLY A 361 -11.76 4.64 12.98
CA GLY A 361 -13.12 5.10 13.26
C GLY A 361 -14.02 3.99 13.81
N GLY A 362 -13.99 2.81 13.20
CA GLY A 362 -14.74 1.63 13.64
C GLY A 362 -14.36 1.18 15.05
N LEU A 363 -13.06 1.14 15.34
CA LEU A 363 -12.56 0.76 16.66
C LEU A 363 -12.91 1.79 17.74
N SER A 364 -12.84 3.08 17.42
CA SER A 364 -13.30 4.14 18.32
C SER A 364 -14.79 4.01 18.66
N LEU A 365 -15.63 3.74 17.64
CA LEU A 365 -17.05 3.47 17.84
C LEU A 365 -17.26 2.21 18.71
N MET A 366 -16.55 1.12 18.44
CA MET A 366 -16.64 -0.11 19.26
C MET A 366 -16.27 0.12 20.70
N GLN A 367 -15.20 0.88 20.98
CA GLN A 367 -14.79 1.19 22.34
C GLN A 367 -15.87 2.00 23.07
N SER A 368 -16.52 2.93 22.37
CA SER A 368 -17.68 3.65 22.90
C SER A 368 -18.83 2.71 23.24
N GLN A 369 -19.16 1.76 22.35
CA GLN A 369 -20.22 0.77 22.61
C GLN A 369 -19.86 -0.19 23.75
N ALA A 370 -18.58 -0.59 23.88
CA ALA A 370 -18.12 -1.39 25.01
C ALA A 370 -18.31 -0.65 26.34
N ASN A 371 -18.01 0.66 26.38
CA ASN A 371 -18.24 1.49 27.57
C ASN A 371 -19.74 1.62 27.90
N LEU A 372 -20.59 1.78 26.88
CA LEU A 372 -22.04 1.84 27.06
C LEU A 372 -22.62 0.51 27.54
N ALA A 373 -22.14 -0.62 27.02
CA ALA A 373 -22.50 -1.96 27.46
C ALA A 373 -22.09 -2.21 28.91
N TRP A 374 -20.87 -1.80 29.29
CA TRP A 374 -20.42 -1.88 30.67
C TRP A 374 -21.31 -1.06 31.60
N ASN A 375 -21.64 0.18 31.23
CA ASN A 375 -22.53 1.03 32.02
C ASN A 375 -23.95 0.44 32.10
N TRP A 376 -24.47 -0.08 31.00
CA TRP A 376 -25.77 -0.75 30.97
C TRP A 376 -25.85 -1.86 32.02
N MET A 377 -24.78 -2.65 32.15
CA MET A 377 -24.77 -3.78 33.07
C MET A 377 -24.38 -3.39 34.52
N ASN A 378 -23.47 -2.43 34.71
CA ASN A 378 -22.75 -2.22 35.97
C ASN A 378 -22.87 -0.83 36.60
N LYS A 379 -23.54 0.15 35.96
CA LYS A 379 -23.56 1.54 36.44
C LYS A 379 -24.04 1.65 37.91
N PRO A 380 -23.25 2.24 38.83
CA PRO A 380 -23.56 2.26 40.26
C PRO A 380 -24.58 3.31 40.71
N GLU A 381 -24.91 4.28 39.86
CA GLU A 381 -25.62 5.50 40.26
C GLU A 381 -27.07 5.59 39.74
N THR A 382 -27.92 6.22 40.54
CA THR A 382 -29.32 6.59 40.24
C THR A 382 -29.42 7.75 39.24
N PRO A 383 -30.53 7.92 38.50
CA PRO A 383 -31.83 7.25 38.66
C PRO A 383 -31.96 5.90 37.97
N LYS A 384 -30.98 5.47 37.15
CA LYS A 384 -30.99 4.16 36.48
C LYS A 384 -29.74 3.38 36.84
N LEU A 385 -29.89 2.46 37.80
CA LEU A 385 -28.88 1.45 38.11
C LEU A 385 -28.60 0.57 36.89
N GLY A 386 -27.37 0.08 36.77
CA GLY A 386 -27.04 -0.99 35.84
C GLY A 386 -27.86 -2.25 36.14
N GLN A 387 -28.05 -3.10 35.14
CA GLN A 387 -28.94 -4.25 35.23
C GLN A 387 -28.60 -5.20 36.40
N ARG A 388 -27.31 -5.39 36.72
CA ARG A 388 -26.91 -6.25 37.85
C ARG A 388 -27.32 -5.65 39.20
N LEU A 389 -27.15 -4.34 39.38
CA LEU A 389 -27.52 -3.65 40.62
C LEU A 389 -29.04 -3.53 40.76
N GLN A 390 -29.75 -3.39 39.65
CA GLN A 390 -31.21 -3.47 39.62
C GLN A 390 -31.71 -4.85 40.09
N ALA A 391 -31.09 -5.93 39.63
CA ALA A 391 -31.40 -7.29 40.09
C ALA A 391 -31.12 -7.45 41.60
N VAL A 392 -29.97 -6.96 42.09
CA VAL A 392 -29.62 -6.98 43.51
C VAL A 392 -30.65 -6.22 44.34
N ALA A 393 -31.02 -5.01 43.92
CA ALA A 393 -31.97 -4.17 44.65
C ALA A 393 -33.34 -4.85 44.80
N GLN A 394 -33.78 -5.65 43.82
CA GLN A 394 -35.07 -6.34 43.87
C GLN A 394 -35.02 -7.69 44.59
N MET A 395 -33.90 -8.40 44.49
CA MET A 395 -33.76 -9.75 45.05
C MET A 395 -33.10 -9.76 46.43
N GLY A 396 -32.53 -8.64 46.88
CA GLY A 396 -31.79 -8.52 48.13
C GLY A 396 -30.44 -9.25 48.15
N LYS A 397 -30.00 -9.80 47.01
CA LYS A 397 -28.75 -10.55 46.84
C LYS A 397 -28.25 -10.48 45.40
N PRO A 398 -26.93 -10.70 45.14
CA PRO A 398 -26.40 -10.88 43.80
C PRO A 398 -27.14 -11.97 43.02
N VAL A 399 -27.51 -11.65 41.78
CA VAL A 399 -28.11 -12.58 40.82
C VAL A 399 -27.18 -12.67 39.62
N PRO A 400 -26.33 -13.72 39.52
CA PRO A 400 -25.43 -13.89 38.39
C PRO A 400 -26.20 -13.94 37.07
N VAL A 401 -25.62 -13.37 36.01
CA VAL A 401 -26.16 -13.56 34.66
C VAL A 401 -25.84 -14.99 34.23
N PRO A 402 -26.82 -15.80 33.77
CA PRO A 402 -26.55 -17.13 33.25
C PRO A 402 -25.56 -17.07 32.07
N PRO A 403 -24.60 -18.01 31.98
CA PRO A 403 -23.77 -18.15 30.78
C PRO A 403 -24.62 -18.34 29.53
N GLU A 404 -24.26 -17.67 28.46
CA GLU A 404 -25.02 -17.68 27.20
C GLU A 404 -24.14 -18.17 26.06
N ARG A 405 -24.63 -19.18 25.32
CA ARG A 405 -23.96 -19.68 24.11
C ARG A 405 -24.62 -19.08 22.88
N VAL A 406 -23.84 -18.37 22.08
CA VAL A 406 -24.30 -17.72 20.85
C VAL A 406 -23.36 -18.07 19.71
N GLY A 407 -23.81 -18.90 18.78
CA GLY A 407 -22.93 -19.48 17.76
C GLY A 407 -21.74 -20.20 18.39
N GLN A 408 -20.52 -19.84 17.98
CA GLN A 408 -19.27 -20.38 18.54
C GLN A 408 -18.76 -19.65 19.80
N CYS A 409 -19.48 -18.63 20.29
CA CYS A 409 -19.12 -17.91 21.50
C CYS A 409 -19.85 -18.47 22.72
N VAL A 410 -19.19 -18.39 23.88
CA VAL A 410 -19.82 -18.53 25.20
C VAL A 410 -19.48 -17.26 25.96
N PHE A 411 -20.50 -16.55 26.39
CA PHE A 411 -20.40 -15.34 27.19
C PHE A 411 -20.73 -15.67 28.64
N ALA A 412 -19.86 -15.27 29.56
CA ALA A 412 -20.07 -15.53 30.99
C ALA A 412 -19.28 -14.54 31.84
N ASP A 413 -19.86 -14.20 32.99
CA ASP A 413 -19.20 -13.37 34.01
C ASP A 413 -17.87 -14.00 34.45
N GLY A 414 -16.84 -13.18 34.63
CA GLY A 414 -15.51 -13.61 35.07
C GLY A 414 -14.66 -14.35 34.02
N THR A 415 -15.10 -14.40 32.76
CA THR A 415 -14.32 -15.00 31.66
C THR A 415 -13.73 -13.93 30.74
N ALA A 416 -12.90 -14.34 29.77
CA ALA A 416 -12.36 -13.45 28.75
C ALA A 416 -13.42 -12.95 27.74
N ARG A 417 -14.62 -13.55 27.73
CA ARG A 417 -15.76 -13.14 26.90
C ARG A 417 -16.94 -12.86 27.82
N THR A 418 -17.08 -11.61 28.25
CA THR A 418 -18.07 -11.26 29.27
C THR A 418 -19.43 -11.01 28.64
N ILE A 419 -20.48 -10.97 29.46
CA ILE A 419 -21.83 -10.62 29.00
C ILE A 419 -21.85 -9.20 28.40
N GLU A 420 -21.02 -8.27 28.88
CA GLU A 420 -20.89 -6.95 28.27
C GLU A 420 -20.47 -7.00 26.80
N ASP A 421 -19.70 -8.01 26.39
CA ASP A 421 -19.28 -8.16 25.00
C ASP A 421 -20.48 -8.44 24.08
N ASP A 422 -21.45 -9.28 24.50
CA ASP A 422 -22.64 -9.55 23.69
C ASP A 422 -23.52 -8.30 23.54
N VAL A 423 -23.63 -7.50 24.60
CA VAL A 423 -24.32 -6.21 24.59
C VAL A 423 -23.60 -5.23 23.67
N ALA A 424 -22.26 -5.13 23.76
CA ALA A 424 -21.46 -4.23 22.95
C ALA A 424 -21.52 -4.57 21.45
N ILE A 425 -21.41 -5.86 21.10
CA ILE A 425 -21.54 -6.35 19.72
C ILE A 425 -22.92 -5.99 19.17
N LYS A 426 -23.99 -6.19 19.97
CA LYS A 426 -25.35 -5.87 19.54
C LYS A 426 -25.57 -4.36 19.37
N MET A 427 -25.05 -3.55 20.30
CA MET A 427 -25.10 -2.09 20.24
C MET A 427 -24.36 -1.53 19.02
N PHE A 428 -23.23 -2.13 18.64
CA PHE A 428 -22.48 -1.73 17.44
C PHE A 428 -23.32 -1.83 16.17
N ASN A 429 -24.18 -2.84 16.05
CA ASN A 429 -25.13 -2.96 14.93
C ASN A 429 -26.30 -1.96 14.99
N GLY A 430 -26.35 -1.08 16.00
CA GLY A 430 -27.40 -0.06 16.11
C GLY A 430 -28.73 -0.56 16.68
N ALA A 431 -28.73 -1.69 17.41
CA ALA A 431 -29.95 -2.24 18.01
C ALA A 431 -30.58 -1.28 19.04
N THR A 432 -31.92 -1.19 19.05
CA THR A 432 -32.66 -0.37 20.03
C THR A 432 -32.80 -1.04 21.40
N GLN A 433 -32.66 -2.37 21.45
CA GLN A 433 -32.72 -3.18 22.66
C GLN A 433 -31.41 -3.91 22.87
N ASN A 434 -30.88 -3.84 24.09
CA ASN A 434 -29.67 -4.53 24.51
C ASN A 434 -29.84 -6.05 24.48
N TYR A 435 -28.74 -6.78 24.39
CA TYR A 435 -28.76 -8.23 24.25
C TYR A 435 -29.34 -8.93 25.48
N VAL A 436 -29.03 -8.43 26.68
CA VAL A 436 -29.57 -8.92 27.95
C VAL A 436 -30.02 -7.76 28.84
N GLY A 437 -31.07 -7.99 29.63
CA GLY A 437 -31.54 -7.07 30.66
C GLY A 437 -32.27 -7.80 31.78
N TRP A 438 -32.46 -7.11 32.91
CA TRP A 438 -33.22 -7.59 34.05
C TRP A 438 -34.71 -7.29 33.88
N ASP A 439 -35.55 -8.32 33.87
CA ASP A 439 -37.00 -8.19 33.82
C ASP A 439 -37.56 -7.96 35.23
N ASN A 440 -37.98 -6.73 35.52
CA ASN A 440 -38.55 -6.34 36.81
C ASN A 440 -39.84 -7.09 37.18
N THR A 441 -40.62 -7.49 36.17
CA THR A 441 -41.93 -8.11 36.38
C THR A 441 -41.75 -9.55 36.81
N ASN A 442 -40.91 -10.28 36.07
CA ASN A 442 -40.68 -11.70 36.27
C ASN A 442 -39.51 -12.00 37.22
N ARG A 443 -38.71 -10.97 37.56
CA ARG A 443 -37.51 -11.04 38.40
C ARG A 443 -36.50 -12.07 37.87
N GLU A 444 -36.22 -11.98 36.58
CA GLU A 444 -35.28 -12.86 35.88
C GLU A 444 -34.45 -12.11 34.83
N TRP A 445 -33.36 -12.73 34.38
CA TRP A 445 -32.57 -12.24 33.26
C TRP A 445 -33.25 -12.60 31.94
N LYS A 446 -33.46 -11.59 31.09
CA LYS A 446 -34.10 -11.74 29.77
C LYS A 446 -33.11 -11.46 28.65
N PHE A 447 -32.91 -12.45 27.79
CA PHE A 447 -32.08 -12.35 26.60
C PHE A 447 -32.90 -11.99 25.36
N VAL A 448 -32.67 -10.80 24.81
CA VAL A 448 -33.25 -10.32 23.57
C VAL A 448 -32.24 -10.59 22.45
N ARG A 449 -32.25 -11.80 21.89
CA ARG A 449 -31.22 -12.24 20.93
C ARG A 449 -31.34 -11.61 19.54
N LEU A 450 -32.57 -11.26 19.14
CA LEU A 450 -32.85 -10.73 17.82
C LEU A 450 -32.75 -9.20 17.81
N ASN A 451 -32.29 -8.65 16.68
CA ASN A 451 -32.45 -7.24 16.38
C ASN A 451 -33.84 -6.98 15.80
N ASP A 452 -34.39 -5.80 16.04
CA ASP A 452 -35.71 -5.35 15.60
C ASP A 452 -35.74 -4.83 14.14
N TYR A 453 -34.70 -5.14 13.36
CA TYR A 453 -34.60 -4.73 11.95
C TYR A 453 -35.64 -5.40 11.04
N LYS A 454 -36.23 -4.60 10.14
CA LYS A 454 -37.06 -5.07 9.02
C LYS A 454 -36.21 -5.11 7.74
N PRO A 455 -36.38 -6.10 6.83
CA PRO A 455 -37.49 -7.06 6.74
C PRO A 455 -37.29 -8.41 7.45
N GLY A 456 -36.29 -8.59 8.31
CA GLY A 456 -36.12 -9.85 9.03
C GLY A 456 -35.28 -9.68 10.29
N PRO A 457 -35.84 -9.97 11.49
CA PRO A 457 -35.04 -9.96 12.70
C PRO A 457 -33.95 -11.03 12.60
N PHE A 458 -32.72 -10.68 12.93
CA PHE A 458 -31.60 -11.62 12.98
C PHE A 458 -30.74 -11.38 14.21
N ASN A 459 -29.98 -12.40 14.60
CA ASN A 459 -29.07 -12.33 15.73
C ASN A 459 -27.67 -11.89 15.24
N TYR A 460 -27.35 -10.60 15.38
CA TYR A 460 -26.07 -10.06 14.93
C TYR A 460 -24.88 -10.63 15.73
N VAL A 461 -25.06 -10.85 17.04
CA VAL A 461 -24.03 -11.46 17.90
C VAL A 461 -23.68 -12.86 17.41
N GLU A 462 -24.68 -13.66 17.04
CA GLU A 462 -24.46 -14.99 16.45
C GLU A 462 -23.70 -14.92 15.12
N ARG A 463 -24.01 -13.95 14.25
CA ARG A 463 -23.29 -13.78 12.98
C ARG A 463 -21.82 -13.44 13.19
N VAL A 464 -21.52 -12.54 14.12
CA VAL A 464 -20.14 -12.18 14.50
C VAL A 464 -19.43 -13.40 15.11
N CYS A 465 -20.10 -14.13 15.99
CA CYS A 465 -19.55 -15.32 16.62
C CYS A 465 -19.35 -16.51 15.68
N ASN A 466 -20.09 -16.57 14.58
CA ASN A 466 -19.91 -17.57 13.53
C ASN A 466 -19.00 -17.09 12.40
N ALA A 467 -18.54 -15.83 12.42
CA ALA A 467 -17.60 -15.33 11.43
C ALA A 467 -16.29 -16.13 11.56
N GLN A 468 -15.94 -16.84 10.50
CA GLN A 468 -14.65 -17.52 10.41
C GLN A 468 -13.57 -16.49 10.09
N ILE A 469 -12.43 -16.61 10.79
CA ILE A 469 -11.23 -15.82 10.50
C ILE A 469 -10.35 -16.54 9.50
#